data_AF-A0A8T5BF92-F1
#
_entry.id   AF-A0A8T5BF92-F1
#
_cell.length_a   1.000
_cell.length_b   1.000
_cell.length_c   1.000
_cell.angle_alpha   90.00
_cell.angle_beta   90.00
_cell.angle_gamma   90.00
#
_symmetry.space_group_name_H-M   'P 1'
#
loop_
_entity.id
_entity.type
_entity.pdbx_description
1 polymer ?
#
loop_
_entity_poly.entity_id
_entity_poly.type
_entity_poly.pdbx_seq_one_letter_code
_entity_poly.pdbx_strand_id
1 'polypeptide(L)' 'MSIEGKEVKGKPWLNGFLGFLGFLGFQAFILHNPWQLFFFCFFAFFSHFKHFREELKYLGFLGLFGLIIAILGVAGVIKV' A
#
# COMPACT_ATOMS: atom_id res chain seq x y z
N MET A 1 -3.82 -26.57 -32.26
CA MET A 1 -3.20 -25.30 -31.84
C MET A 1 -4.14 -24.67 -30.82
N SER A 2 -3.93 -24.96 -29.53
CA SER A 2 -4.79 -24.44 -28.46
C SER A 2 -3.98 -23.40 -27.70
N ILE A 3 -4.47 -22.16 -27.69
CA ILE A 3 -3.84 -21.03 -27.04
C ILE A 3 -3.90 -21.31 -25.53
N GLU A 4 -2.74 -21.61 -24.96
CA GLU A 4 -2.52 -21.76 -23.53
C GLU A 4 -2.87 -20.42 -22.86
N GLY A 5 -4.07 -20.37 -22.29
CA GLY A 5 -4.47 -19.30 -21.40
C GLY A 5 -3.48 -19.26 -20.25
N LYS A 6 -2.55 -18.31 -20.29
CA LYS A 6 -1.67 -18.00 -19.17
C LYS A 6 -2.55 -17.55 -18.01
N GLU A 7 -2.92 -18.49 -17.15
CA GLU A 7 -3.37 -18.18 -15.82
C GLU A 7 -2.27 -17.36 -15.17
N VAL A 8 -2.50 -16.06 -15.06
CA VAL A 8 -1.74 -15.20 -14.17
C VAL A 8 -2.06 -15.70 -12.76
N LYS A 9 -1.37 -16.76 -12.32
CA LYS A 9 -1.27 -17.15 -10.91
C LYS A 9 -0.60 -15.99 -10.21
N GLY A 10 -1.37 -14.96 -9.89
CA GLY A 10 -0.91 -13.79 -9.16
C GLY A 10 -0.24 -14.30 -7.90
N LYS A 11 1.08 -14.14 -7.82
CA LYS A 11 1.89 -14.67 -6.72
C LYS A 11 1.31 -14.13 -5.42
N PRO A 12 0.66 -14.95 -4.57
CA PRO A 12 0.05 -14.46 -3.32
C PRO A 12 1.10 -13.83 -2.39
N TRP A 13 2.37 -14.21 -2.57
CA TRP A 13 3.51 -13.63 -1.89
C TRP A 13 3.77 -12.16 -2.25
N LEU A 14 3.60 -11.75 -3.52
CA LEU A 14 3.74 -10.35 -3.90
C LEU A 14 2.73 -9.48 -3.16
N ASN A 15 1.49 -9.97 -3.03
CA ASN A 15 0.46 -9.26 -2.27
C ASN A 15 0.92 -9.06 -0.83
N GLY A 16 1.30 -10.13 -0.10
CA GLY A 16 1.84 -9.97 1.26
C GLY A 16 3.02 -8.99 1.37
N PHE A 17 3.93 -9.02 0.38
CA PHE A 17 5.08 -8.12 0.32
C PHE A 17 4.70 -6.64 0.13
N LEU A 18 3.70 -6.33 -0.69
CA LEU A 18 3.16 -4.96 -0.81
C LEU A 18 2.62 -4.45 0.54
N GLY A 19 2.09 -5.35 1.37
CA GLY A 19 1.54 -4.98 2.68
C GLY A 19 2.64 -4.67 3.68
N PHE A 20 3.71 -5.46 3.62
CA PHE A 20 4.93 -5.19 4.37
C PHE A 20 5.58 -3.87 3.97
N LEU A 21 5.65 -3.55 2.67
CA LEU A 21 6.10 -2.24 2.17
C LEU A 21 5.21 -1.12 2.71
N GLY A 22 3.89 -1.30 2.72
CA GLY A 22 2.97 -0.36 3.36
C GLY A 22 3.28 -0.15 4.84
N PHE A 23 3.57 -1.23 5.57
CA PHE A 23 3.89 -1.19 6.99
C PHE A 23 5.20 -0.46 7.30
N LEU A 24 6.20 -0.53 6.41
CA LEU A 24 7.43 0.28 6.50
C LEU A 24 7.15 1.79 6.51
N GLY A 25 5.99 2.22 6.00
CA GLY A 25 5.54 3.61 6.11
C GLY A 25 5.37 4.09 7.55
N PHE A 26 5.10 3.21 8.52
CA PHE A 26 5.03 3.60 9.94
C PHE A 26 6.38 4.04 10.52
N GLN A 27 7.51 3.57 9.97
CA GLN A 27 8.81 4.08 10.40
C GLN A 27 8.98 5.58 10.12
N ALA A 28 8.19 6.16 9.21
CA ALA A 28 8.24 7.58 8.93
C ALA A 28 8.02 8.45 10.18
N PHE A 29 7.16 7.99 11.10
CA PHE A 29 6.87 8.64 12.39
C PHE A 29 8.01 8.53 13.41
N ILE A 30 8.91 7.54 13.23
CA ILE A 30 10.06 7.33 14.10
C ILE A 30 11.27 8.09 13.56
N LEU A 31 11.44 8.08 12.23
CA LEU A 31 12.56 8.69 11.53
C LEU A 31 12.33 10.18 11.21
N HIS A 32 11.18 10.75 11.58
CA HIS A 32 10.73 12.10 11.23
C HIS A 32 10.86 12.43 9.73
N ASN A 33 10.71 11.42 8.87
CA ASN A 33 10.95 11.53 7.44
C ASN A 33 9.63 11.42 6.66
N PRO A 34 9.07 12.55 6.20
CA PRO A 34 7.76 12.56 5.55
C PRO A 34 7.72 11.82 4.21
N TRP A 35 8.87 11.73 3.53
CA TRP A 35 9.04 10.92 2.32
C TRP A 35 8.69 9.45 2.52
N GLN A 36 8.88 8.95 3.74
CA GLN A 36 8.65 7.54 4.03
C GLN A 36 7.16 7.24 4.23
N LEU A 37 6.29 8.25 4.43
CA LEU A 37 4.83 8.02 4.44
C LEU A 37 4.28 7.63 3.07
N PHE A 38 4.98 7.93 1.96
CA PHE A 38 4.56 7.45 0.64
C PHE A 38 4.52 5.93 0.54
N PHE A 39 5.22 5.21 1.41
CA PHE A 39 5.11 3.76 1.48
C PHE A 39 3.69 3.30 1.80
N PHE A 40 2.88 4.08 2.54
CA PHE A 40 1.47 3.73 2.74
C PHE A 40 0.68 3.63 1.44
N CYS A 41 1.12 4.30 0.37
CA CYS A 41 0.48 4.20 -0.94
C CYS A 41 0.52 2.77 -1.51
N PHE A 42 1.47 1.92 -1.07
CA PHE A 42 1.49 0.50 -1.41
C PHE A 42 0.30 -0.27 -0.85
N PHE A 43 -0.33 0.18 0.25
CA PHE A 43 -1.58 -0.40 0.73
C PHE A 43 -2.76 -0.12 -0.21
N ALA A 44 -2.75 1.02 -0.92
CA ALA A 44 -3.80 1.34 -1.88
C ALA A 44 -3.84 0.34 -3.06
N PHE A 45 -2.69 -0.24 -3.43
CA PHE A 45 -2.62 -1.30 -4.43
C PHE A 45 -3.37 -2.57 -4.04
N PHE A 46 -3.55 -2.86 -2.74
CA PHE A 46 -4.42 -3.97 -2.33
C PHE A 46 -5.90 -3.70 -2.59
N SER A 47 -6.31 -2.43 -2.64
CA SER A 47 -7.67 -2.07 -3.06
C SER A 47 -7.92 -2.50 -4.51
N HIS A 48 -6.90 -2.51 -5.37
CA HIS A 48 -7.02 -3.00 -6.73
C HIS A 48 -7.27 -4.52 -6.78
N PHE A 49 -6.74 -5.27 -5.81
CA PHE A 49 -7.00 -6.71 -5.63
C PHE A 49 -8.29 -7.00 -4.84
N LYS A 50 -9.21 -6.03 -4.72
CA LYS A 50 -10.55 -6.15 -4.12
C LYS A 50 -11.32 -7.41 -4.57
N HIS A 51 -11.00 -7.93 -5.74
CA HIS A 51 -11.61 -9.15 -6.28
C HIS A 51 -11.32 -10.42 -5.46
N PHE A 52 -10.24 -10.47 -4.69
CA PHE A 52 -9.83 -11.71 -4.00
C PHE A 52 -10.26 -11.82 -2.53
N ARG A 53 -10.40 -10.72 -1.79
CA ARG A 53 -10.90 -10.71 -0.40
C ARG A 53 -11.49 -9.36 -0.01
N GLU A 54 -12.67 -9.36 0.61
CA GLU A 54 -13.29 -8.13 1.15
C GLU A 54 -12.46 -7.45 2.24
N GLU A 55 -11.64 -8.22 2.97
CA GLU A 55 -10.74 -7.70 4.02
C GLU A 55 -9.73 -6.68 3.48
N LEU A 56 -9.30 -6.84 2.22
CA LEU A 56 -8.33 -5.94 1.57
C LEU A 56 -8.91 -4.56 1.28
N LYS A 57 -10.24 -4.42 1.32
CA LYS A 57 -10.94 -3.14 1.15
C LYS A 57 -10.51 -2.14 2.24
N TYR A 58 -10.36 -2.59 3.48
CA TYR A 58 -9.94 -1.74 4.60
C TYR A 58 -8.47 -1.32 4.48
N LEU A 59 -7.61 -2.22 4.00
CA LEU A 59 -6.21 -1.91 3.72
C LEU A 59 -6.08 -0.84 2.63
N GLY A 60 -6.92 -0.91 1.59
CA GLY A 60 -6.98 0.13 0.56
C GLY A 60 -7.30 1.52 1.11
N PHE A 61 -8.26 1.62 2.03
CA PHE A 61 -8.55 2.86 2.75
C PHE A 61 -7.36 3.34 3.57
N LEU A 62 -6.65 2.43 4.24
CA LEU A 62 -5.44 2.75 4.99
C LEU A 62 -4.37 3.41 4.09
N GLY A 63 -4.23 2.92 2.85
CA GLY A 63 -3.32 3.52 1.88
C GLY A 63 -3.73 4.92 1.43
N LEU A 64 -5.03 5.17 1.26
CA LEU A 64 -5.55 6.50 0.94
C LEU A 64 -5.33 7.49 2.10
N PHE A 65 -5.64 7.07 3.33
CA PHE A 65 -5.34 7.87 4.52
C PHE A 65 -3.84 8.14 4.65
N GLY A 66 -3.00 7.15 4.41
CA GLY A 66 -1.56 7.31 4.44
C GLY A 66 -1.03 8.28 3.38
N LEU A 67 -1.62 8.33 2.18
CA LEU A 67 -1.28 9.34 1.16
C LEU A 67 -1.64 10.76 1.63
N ILE A 68 -2.82 10.93 2.23
CA ILE A 68 -3.25 12.22 2.79
C ILE A 68 -2.24 12.66 3.86
N ILE A 69 -1.93 11.79 4.82
CA ILE A 69 -0.97 12.08 5.89
C ILE A 69 0.43 12.35 5.31
N ALA A 70 0.86 11.64 4.26
CA ALA A 70 2.13 11.87 3.58
C ALA A 70 2.20 13.29 3.00
N ILE A 71 1.16 13.73 2.30
CA ILE A 71 1.09 15.08 1.73
C ILE A 71 1.14 16.13 2.86
N LEU A 72 0.40 15.93 3.95
CA LEU A 72 0.43 16.80 5.12
C LEU A 72 1.81 16.83 5.82
N GLY A 73 2.49 15.70 5.89
CA GLY A 73 3.85 15.59 6.43
C GLY A 73 4.88 16.30 5.56
N VAL A 74 4.81 16.13 4.23
CA VAL A 74 5.70 16.82 3.28
C VAL A 74 5.41 18.33 3.25
N ALA A 75 4.16 18.74 3.38
CA ALA A 75 3.76 20.13 3.49
C ALA A 75 4.22 20.79 4.82
N GLY A 76 4.75 20.02 5.77
CA GLY A 76 5.21 20.51 7.07
C GLY A 76 4.08 20.88 8.04
N VAL A 77 2.84 20.49 7.74
CA VAL A 77 1.67 20.74 8.59
C VAL A 77 1.68 19.81 9.80
N ILE A 78 2.19 18.58 9.63
CA ILE A 78 2.33 17.59 10.69
C ILE A 78 3.81 17.25 10.82
N LYS A 79 4.37 17.38 12.02
CA LYS A 79 5.70 16.88 12.34
C LYS A 79 5.59 15.37 12.58
N VAL A 80 5.63 14.62 11.48
CA VAL A 80 5.86 13.16 11.50
C VAL A 80 7.25 12.89 12.01
#